data_AF-A0AAW2XVJ9-F1
#
_entry.id   AF-A0AAW2XVJ9-F1
#
_cell.length_a   1.000
_cell.length_b   1.000
_cell.length_c   1.000
_cell.angle_alpha   90.00
_cell.angle_beta   90.00
_cell.angle_gamma   90.00
#
_symmetry.space_group_name_H-M   'P 1'
#
loop_
_entity.id
_entity.type
_entity.pdbx_description
1 polymer ?
#
loop_
_entity_poly.entity_id
_entity_poly.type
_entity_poly.pdbx_seq_one_letter_code
_entity_poly.pdbx_strand_id
1 'polypeptide(L)'
;MSQEQPQRPEAVTYGDVFDVSGQLASQPVAPQDAAILQSAENAVLGQTPKGGPAASMQSAADVNERLGVVGHGDMTDIVMDQGATVSEADVGGYRIITETVGGQVVGRFGEPIEETKTPTLTTAETDPITIGEALEAAVLSAGDKPIDASDAAAIQAAEVRATGLGHVVPGGIAAEAQSAAAHNVLTTRDEDKTKLADVLVDATAKLTVDKPVTREDAEGVISAEIRNKPELVTHPGGVAAAVAAAARLNEQQ
;
A
#
# COMPACT_ATOMS: atom_id res chain seq x y z
N MET A 1 -39.17 -6.79 39.20
CA MET A 1 -38.80 -5.63 38.39
C MET A 1 -37.29 -5.53 38.46
N SER A 2 -36.61 -6.19 37.52
CA SER A 2 -35.14 -6.24 37.49
C SER A 2 -34.62 -4.86 37.18
N GLN A 3 -33.71 -4.35 38.01
CA GLN A 3 -32.98 -3.13 37.70
C GLN A 3 -32.04 -3.43 36.54
N GLU A 4 -32.27 -2.76 35.40
CA GLU A 4 -31.29 -2.65 34.33
C GLU A 4 -30.05 -1.98 34.92
N GLN A 5 -28.97 -2.76 35.05
CA GLN A 5 -27.65 -2.21 35.33
C GLN A 5 -27.28 -1.23 34.20
N PRO A 6 -26.77 -0.03 34.50
CA PRO A 6 -26.22 0.84 33.48
C PRO A 6 -25.12 0.07 32.74
N GLN A 7 -25.27 -0.11 31.42
CA GLN A 7 -24.19 -0.66 30.59
C GLN A 7 -22.95 0.21 30.82
N ARG A 8 -21.90 -0.39 31.39
CA ARG A 8 -20.59 0.27 31.47
C ARG A 8 -20.19 0.65 30.05
N PRO A 9 -19.58 1.83 29.83
CA PRO A 9 -19.00 2.15 28.53
C PRO A 9 -18.02 1.03 28.17
N GLU A 10 -18.25 0.41 27.00
CA GLU A 10 -17.46 -0.73 26.54
C GLU A 10 -16.04 -0.26 26.23
N ALA A 11 -15.07 -1.02 26.73
CA ALA A 11 -13.65 -0.74 26.51
C ALA A 11 -13.31 -0.99 25.04
N VAL A 12 -12.42 -0.18 24.48
CA VAL A 12 -11.86 -0.43 23.15
C VAL A 12 -10.82 -1.54 23.30
N THR A 13 -11.08 -2.68 22.68
CA THR A 13 -10.22 -3.85 22.74
C THR A 13 -9.27 -3.92 21.55
N TYR A 14 -8.24 -4.77 21.62
CA TYR A 14 -7.36 -5.00 20.47
C TYR A 14 -8.12 -5.52 19.24
N GLY A 15 -9.17 -6.30 19.42
CA GLY A 15 -9.99 -6.82 18.32
C GLY A 15 -10.83 -5.73 17.63
N ASP A 16 -11.08 -4.60 18.30
CA ASP A 16 -11.77 -3.45 17.70
C ASP A 16 -10.82 -2.59 16.85
N VAL A 17 -9.52 -2.62 17.15
CA VAL A 17 -8.49 -1.81 16.49
C VAL A 17 -7.77 -2.59 15.39
N PHE A 18 -7.56 -3.90 15.59
CA PHE A 18 -6.76 -4.76 14.72
C PHE A 18 -7.47 -6.08 14.43
N ASP A 19 -7.15 -6.68 13.28
CA ASP A 19 -7.59 -8.04 12.93
C ASP A 19 -6.75 -9.09 13.68
N VAL A 20 -6.93 -9.12 15.01
CA VAL A 20 -6.30 -10.08 15.92
C VAL A 20 -7.37 -10.98 16.54
N SER A 21 -6.96 -12.15 17.05
CA SER A 21 -7.90 -13.15 17.55
C SER A 21 -7.43 -13.77 18.87
N GLY A 22 -8.34 -14.45 19.56
CA GLY A 22 -8.03 -15.12 20.81
C GLY A 22 -7.92 -14.15 21.98
N GLN A 23 -6.99 -14.42 22.91
CA GLN A 23 -6.92 -13.70 24.18
C GLN A 23 -6.60 -12.21 24.00
N LEU A 24 -5.68 -11.87 23.08
CA LEU A 24 -5.30 -10.48 22.80
C LEU A 24 -6.51 -9.66 22.34
N ALA A 25 -7.31 -10.20 21.41
CA ALA A 25 -8.49 -9.52 20.85
C ALA A 25 -9.52 -9.08 21.91
N SER A 26 -9.61 -9.81 23.01
CA SER A 26 -10.55 -9.51 24.11
C SER A 26 -10.01 -8.54 25.17
N GLN A 27 -8.73 -8.19 25.11
CA GLN A 27 -8.11 -7.31 26.10
C GLN A 27 -8.30 -5.84 25.73
N PRO A 28 -8.53 -4.96 26.71
CA PRO A 28 -8.53 -3.52 26.47
C PRO A 28 -7.12 -3.06 26.09
N VAL A 29 -7.03 -2.13 25.15
CA VAL A 29 -5.75 -1.51 24.79
C VAL A 29 -5.26 -0.65 25.96
N ALA A 30 -4.06 -0.95 26.47
CA ALA A 30 -3.46 -0.26 27.60
C ALA A 30 -2.40 0.78 27.16
N PRO A 31 -2.20 1.89 27.92
CA PRO A 31 -1.26 2.95 27.53
C PRO A 31 0.18 2.46 27.43
N GLN A 32 0.60 1.58 28.33
CA GLN A 32 1.97 1.09 28.34
C GLN A 32 2.26 0.15 27.17
N ASP A 33 1.26 -0.61 26.72
CA ASP A 33 1.37 -1.44 25.53
C ASP A 33 1.59 -0.58 24.28
N ALA A 34 0.84 0.52 24.17
CA ALA A 34 0.99 1.48 23.07
C ALA A 34 2.37 2.16 23.09
N ALA A 35 2.89 2.48 24.27
CA ALA A 35 4.22 3.05 24.44
C ALA A 35 5.35 2.06 24.05
N ILE A 36 5.18 0.76 24.34
CA ILE A 36 6.15 -0.27 23.95
C ILE A 36 6.17 -0.44 22.43
N LEU A 37 5.01 -0.54 21.78
CA LEU A 37 4.94 -0.63 20.32
C LEU A 37 5.50 0.64 19.67
N GLN A 38 5.18 1.83 20.19
CA GLN A 38 5.76 3.09 19.70
C GLN A 38 7.30 3.09 19.81
N SER A 39 7.84 2.57 20.90
CA SER A 39 9.29 2.47 21.09
C SER A 39 9.92 1.52 20.07
N ALA A 40 9.25 0.40 19.77
CA ALA A 40 9.68 -0.53 18.74
C ALA A 40 9.60 0.08 17.33
N GLU A 41 8.53 0.81 17.00
CA GLU A 41 8.41 1.58 15.75
C GLU A 41 9.55 2.60 15.61
N ASN A 42 9.81 3.40 16.65
CA ASN A 42 10.89 4.39 16.60
C ASN A 42 12.28 3.75 16.49
N ALA A 43 12.50 2.58 17.08
CA ALA A 43 13.78 1.88 17.00
C ALA A 43 14.08 1.35 15.59
N VAL A 44 13.05 1.01 14.82
CA VAL A 44 13.17 0.37 13.50
C VAL A 44 12.97 1.37 12.36
N LEU A 45 12.00 2.28 12.50
CA LEU A 45 11.60 3.24 11.47
C LEU A 45 12.16 4.65 11.70
N GLY A 46 12.73 4.92 12.88
CA GLY A 46 13.25 6.24 13.27
C GLY A 46 12.17 7.30 13.54
N GLN A 47 10.90 6.98 13.29
CA GLN A 47 9.73 7.83 13.54
C GLN A 47 8.48 6.96 13.80
N THR A 48 7.47 7.54 14.45
CA THR A 48 6.15 6.92 14.65
C THR A 48 5.23 7.32 13.49
N PRO A 49 4.80 6.41 12.61
CA PRO A 49 3.89 6.73 11.51
C PRO A 49 2.56 7.28 12.01
N LYS A 50 2.08 8.37 11.40
CA LYS A 50 0.75 8.92 11.73
C LYS A 50 -0.34 7.97 11.25
N GLY A 51 -1.21 7.55 12.16
CA GLY A 51 -2.24 6.55 11.88
C GLY A 51 -1.71 5.11 11.76
N GLY A 52 -0.45 4.88 12.14
CA GLY A 52 0.12 3.54 12.28
C GLY A 52 -0.40 2.81 13.52
N PRO A 53 -0.03 1.54 13.70
CA PRO A 53 -0.51 0.71 14.81
C PRO A 53 -0.27 1.31 16.19
N ALA A 54 0.91 1.89 16.48
CA ALA A 54 1.13 2.54 17.77
C ALA A 54 0.22 3.78 17.98
N ALA A 55 -0.02 4.58 16.94
CA ALA A 55 -0.90 5.74 17.02
C ALA A 55 -2.37 5.34 17.26
N SER A 56 -2.80 4.26 16.63
CA SER A 56 -4.14 3.67 16.85
C SER A 56 -4.27 3.11 18.27
N MET A 57 -3.24 2.43 18.77
CA MET A 57 -3.20 1.96 20.16
C MET A 57 -3.24 3.10 21.17
N GLN A 58 -2.49 4.19 20.93
CA GLN A 58 -2.53 5.36 21.80
C GLN A 58 -3.91 6.00 21.85
N SER A 59 -4.58 6.10 20.69
CA SER A 59 -5.94 6.63 20.62
C SER A 59 -6.93 5.75 21.39
N ALA A 60 -6.82 4.43 21.27
CA ALA A 60 -7.66 3.47 22.01
C ALA A 60 -7.37 3.49 23.52
N ALA A 61 -6.10 3.56 23.90
CA ALA A 61 -5.68 3.67 25.30
C ALA A 61 -6.17 4.96 25.95
N ASP A 62 -6.06 6.11 25.27
CA ASP A 62 -6.60 7.40 25.74
C ASP A 62 -8.11 7.33 26.01
N VAL A 63 -8.85 6.62 25.16
CA VAL A 63 -10.29 6.39 25.37
C VAL A 63 -10.50 5.50 26.60
N ASN A 64 -9.77 4.39 26.72
CA ASN A 64 -9.89 3.47 27.85
C ASN A 64 -9.51 4.10 29.19
N GLU A 65 -8.50 4.98 29.22
CA GLU A 65 -8.12 5.77 30.40
C GLU A 65 -9.22 6.75 30.80
N ARG A 66 -9.81 7.46 29.83
CA ARG A 66 -10.94 8.35 30.09
C ARG A 66 -12.17 7.62 30.62
N LEU A 67 -12.36 6.38 30.18
CA LEU A 67 -13.43 5.50 30.66
C LEU A 67 -13.11 4.87 32.04
N GLY A 68 -11.87 5.03 32.53
CA GLY A 68 -11.41 4.44 33.80
C GLY A 68 -11.31 2.91 33.76
N VAL A 69 -11.21 2.32 32.55
CA VAL A 69 -11.06 0.88 32.37
C VAL A 69 -9.60 0.45 32.58
N VAL A 70 -8.66 1.30 32.18
CA VAL A 70 -7.21 1.13 32.37
C VAL A 70 -6.64 2.41 33.00
N GLY A 71 -5.57 2.27 33.77
CA GLY A 71 -4.75 3.35 34.28
C GLY A 71 -3.55 3.68 33.40
N HIS A 72 -2.98 4.86 33.60
CA HIS A 72 -1.82 5.36 32.84
C HIS A 72 -0.59 4.43 32.85
N GLY A 73 -0.42 3.65 33.92
CA GLY A 73 0.68 2.69 34.07
C GLY A 73 0.28 1.24 33.78
N ASP A 74 -0.95 1.00 33.30
CA ASP A 74 -1.42 -0.35 33.04
C ASP A 74 -0.80 -0.90 31.77
N MET A 75 -0.51 -2.20 31.81
CA MET A 75 0.10 -2.96 30.74
C MET A 75 -0.55 -4.35 30.72
N THR A 76 -0.74 -4.94 29.55
CA THR A 76 -1.27 -6.30 29.46
C THR A 76 -0.20 -7.35 29.71
N ASP A 77 -0.58 -8.46 30.33
CA ASP A 77 0.33 -9.59 30.59
C ASP A 77 0.94 -10.15 29.29
N ILE A 78 0.20 -10.07 28.17
CA ILE A 78 0.66 -10.52 26.85
C ILE A 78 1.85 -9.68 26.38
N VAL A 79 1.76 -8.35 26.51
CA VAL A 79 2.86 -7.45 26.16
C VAL A 79 4.00 -7.54 27.17
N MET A 80 3.70 -7.80 28.45
CA MET A 80 4.70 -8.03 29.48
C MET A 80 5.60 -9.24 29.19
N ASP A 81 5.00 -10.36 28.76
CA ASP A 81 5.69 -11.63 28.57
C ASP A 81 6.29 -11.79 27.16
N GLN A 82 5.59 -11.30 26.13
CA GLN A 82 5.94 -11.54 24.73
C GLN A 82 6.38 -10.27 23.99
N GLY A 83 6.15 -9.10 24.57
CA GLY A 83 6.54 -7.81 23.99
C GLY A 83 5.76 -7.39 22.76
N ALA A 84 6.13 -6.21 22.26
CA ALA A 84 5.80 -5.77 20.91
C ALA A 84 7.09 -5.71 20.08
N THR A 85 7.03 -6.18 18.84
CA THR A 85 8.19 -6.21 17.94
C THR A 85 7.83 -5.65 16.58
N VAL A 86 8.74 -4.86 16.03
CA VAL A 86 8.70 -4.43 14.63
C VAL A 86 9.86 -5.15 13.94
N SER A 87 9.54 -5.83 12.84
CA SER A 87 10.51 -6.62 12.09
C SER A 87 10.46 -6.24 10.62
N GLU A 88 11.63 -6.21 9.99
CA GLU A 88 11.78 -5.92 8.57
C GLU A 88 12.17 -7.19 7.84
N ALA A 89 11.53 -7.43 6.70
CA ALA A 89 11.92 -8.45 5.76
C ALA A 89 12.09 -7.84 4.38
N ASP A 90 13.25 -8.06 3.76
CA ASP A 90 13.44 -7.81 2.33
C ASP A 90 12.79 -8.94 1.54
N VAL A 91 11.73 -8.60 0.81
CA VAL A 91 11.06 -9.53 -0.09
C VAL A 91 10.95 -8.86 -1.45
N GLY A 92 11.91 -9.18 -2.34
CA GLY A 92 11.85 -8.77 -3.74
C GLY A 92 11.93 -7.24 -3.94
N GLY A 93 12.79 -6.55 -3.17
CA GLY A 93 12.95 -5.09 -3.29
C GLY A 93 11.95 -4.28 -2.46
N TYR A 94 11.14 -4.95 -1.64
CA TYR A 94 10.25 -4.33 -0.67
C TYR A 94 10.71 -4.64 0.74
N ARG A 95 10.85 -3.59 1.55
CA ARG A 95 10.98 -3.60 3.00
C ARG A 95 9.59 -3.85 3.56
N ILE A 96 9.29 -5.12 3.84
CA ILE A 96 8.07 -5.49 4.53
C ILE A 96 8.28 -5.28 6.02
N ILE A 97 7.63 -4.27 6.56
CA ILE A 97 7.59 -4.01 7.99
C ILE A 97 6.40 -4.76 8.56
N THR A 98 6.68 -5.64 9.51
CA THR A 98 5.67 -6.43 10.22
C THR A 98 5.75 -6.10 11.69
N GLU A 99 4.64 -5.59 12.21
CA GLU A 99 4.48 -5.17 13.60
C GLU A 99 3.61 -6.17 14.32
N THR A 100 4.07 -6.66 15.46
CA THR A 100 3.38 -7.67 16.24
C THR A 100 3.30 -7.30 17.70
N VAL A 101 2.17 -7.64 18.32
CA VAL A 101 1.92 -7.54 19.76
C VAL A 101 1.53 -8.93 20.22
N GLY A 102 2.22 -9.50 21.22
CA GLY A 102 1.91 -10.86 21.68
C GLY A 102 2.10 -11.94 20.61
N GLY A 103 3.03 -11.72 19.67
CA GLY A 103 3.26 -12.61 18.52
C GLY A 103 2.16 -12.58 17.45
N GLN A 104 1.15 -11.72 17.58
CA GLN A 104 0.11 -11.52 16.57
C GLN A 104 0.36 -10.25 15.79
N VAL A 105 0.13 -10.29 14.47
CA VAL A 105 0.34 -9.16 13.57
C VAL A 105 -0.73 -8.10 13.81
N VAL A 106 -0.31 -6.91 14.22
CA VAL A 106 -1.18 -5.73 14.39
C VAL A 106 -1.02 -4.74 13.23
N GLY A 107 0.07 -4.84 12.48
CA GLY A 107 0.28 -4.05 11.28
C GLY A 107 1.27 -4.72 10.34
N ARG A 108 1.03 -4.58 9.04
CA ARG A 108 1.99 -4.98 8.02
C ARG A 108 1.92 -4.00 6.88
N PHE A 109 3.06 -3.41 6.55
CA PHE A 109 3.16 -2.47 5.44
C PHE A 109 4.44 -2.73 4.65
N GLY A 110 4.29 -2.70 3.34
CA GLY A 110 5.41 -2.82 2.42
C GLY A 110 5.86 -1.43 2.00
N GLU A 111 7.07 -1.06 2.41
CA GLU A 111 7.77 0.09 1.86
C GLU A 111 8.75 -0.41 0.81
N PRO A 112 8.87 0.19 -0.37
CA PRO A 112 9.96 -0.13 -1.29
C PRO A 112 11.29 0.18 -0.59
N ILE A 113 12.27 -0.72 -0.68
CA ILE A 113 13.58 -0.47 -0.06
C ILE A 113 14.21 0.69 -0.82
N GLU A 114 14.46 1.82 -0.14
CA GLU A 114 15.28 2.87 -0.73
C GLU A 114 16.72 2.35 -0.83
N GLU A 115 17.14 1.97 -2.03
CA GLU A 115 18.54 1.68 -2.28
C GLU A 115 19.36 2.93 -1.98
N THR A 116 20.21 2.82 -0.96
CA THR A 116 21.11 3.88 -0.54
C THR A 116 22.17 4.08 -1.62
N LYS A 117 21.93 5.10 -2.46
CA LYS A 117 22.89 5.93 -3.20
C LYS A 117 24.12 5.23 -3.78
N THR A 118 24.10 5.03 -5.09
CA THR A 118 25.29 5.27 -5.91
C THR A 118 25.15 6.65 -6.56
N PRO A 119 26.04 7.62 -6.31
CA PRO A 119 25.94 8.93 -6.94
C PRO A 119 26.48 8.85 -8.36
N THR A 120 25.60 8.67 -9.35
CA THR A 120 25.92 9.02 -10.74
C THR A 120 25.60 10.49 -10.98
N LEU A 121 26.69 11.25 -10.90
CA LEU A 121 27.01 12.54 -11.49
C LEU A 121 25.97 13.22 -12.43
N THR A 122 25.77 14.50 -12.10
CA THR A 122 25.65 15.68 -13.00
C THR A 122 24.29 16.02 -13.65
N THR A 123 23.65 17.03 -13.05
CA THR A 123 23.14 18.27 -13.68
C THR A 123 22.50 18.17 -15.07
N ALA A 124 21.18 18.01 -15.07
CA ALA A 124 20.25 18.78 -15.88
C ALA A 124 19.02 19.00 -14.98
N GLU A 125 18.31 20.11 -15.11
CA GLU A 125 16.93 20.16 -14.58
C GLU A 125 16.17 19.04 -15.28
N THR A 126 16.01 17.89 -14.62
CA THR A 126 15.25 16.78 -15.17
C THR A 126 13.81 17.25 -15.24
N ASP A 127 13.25 17.28 -16.44
CA ASP A 127 11.81 17.42 -16.61
C ASP A 127 11.13 16.34 -15.75
N PRO A 128 10.01 16.68 -15.08
CA PRO A 128 9.35 15.74 -14.19
C PRO A 128 8.79 14.57 -15.00
N ILE A 129 8.99 13.36 -14.46
CA ILE A 129 8.63 12.10 -15.11
C ILE A 129 7.13 12.08 -15.39
N THR A 130 6.72 11.73 -16.60
CA THR A 130 5.32 11.72 -17.01
C THR A 130 4.64 10.36 -16.81
N ILE A 131 3.31 10.32 -16.93
CA ILE A 131 2.56 9.06 -16.80
C ILE A 131 2.93 8.11 -17.95
N GLY A 132 3.12 8.61 -19.18
CA GLY A 132 3.59 7.81 -20.31
C GLY A 132 4.95 7.17 -20.07
N GLU A 133 5.91 7.94 -19.56
CA GLU A 133 7.25 7.45 -19.22
C GLU A 133 7.20 6.39 -18.11
N ALA A 134 6.34 6.58 -17.11
CA ALA A 134 6.13 5.60 -16.05
C ALA A 134 5.52 4.28 -16.57
N LEU A 135 4.61 4.35 -17.55
CA LEU A 135 4.04 3.17 -18.19
C LEU A 135 5.08 2.42 -19.04
N GLU A 136 5.93 3.12 -19.78
CA GLU A 136 7.05 2.52 -20.50
C GLU A 136 8.06 1.88 -19.55
N ALA A 137 8.35 2.51 -18.41
CA ALA A 137 9.24 1.94 -17.39
C ALA A 137 8.72 0.61 -16.83
N ALA A 138 7.40 0.40 -16.76
CA ALA A 138 6.81 -0.87 -16.33
C ALA A 138 7.17 -2.04 -17.27
N VAL A 139 7.49 -1.76 -18.54
CA VAL A 139 7.95 -2.80 -19.50
C VAL A 139 9.28 -3.39 -19.07
N LEU A 140 10.16 -2.60 -18.44
CA LEU A 140 11.47 -3.06 -18.01
C LEU A 140 11.40 -4.10 -16.89
N SER A 141 10.40 -3.99 -16.01
CA SER A 141 10.21 -4.86 -14.85
C SER A 141 9.20 -5.98 -15.07
N ALA A 142 8.15 -5.75 -15.85
CA ALA A 142 7.05 -6.69 -16.03
C ALA A 142 6.67 -6.92 -17.51
N GLY A 143 7.52 -6.55 -18.46
CA GLY A 143 7.21 -6.62 -19.89
C GLY A 143 6.79 -7.99 -20.39
N ASP A 144 7.33 -9.08 -19.82
CA ASP A 144 6.99 -10.46 -20.19
C ASP A 144 5.66 -10.97 -19.61
N LYS A 145 5.03 -10.19 -18.72
CA LYS A 145 3.80 -10.58 -18.05
C LYS A 145 2.61 -10.51 -19.03
N PRO A 146 1.81 -11.58 -19.15
CA PRO A 146 0.51 -11.51 -19.82
C PRO A 146 -0.42 -10.52 -19.13
N ILE A 147 -1.06 -9.63 -19.89
CA ILE A 147 -1.96 -8.64 -19.35
C ILE A 147 -3.20 -9.31 -18.75
N ASP A 148 -3.50 -8.97 -17.50
CA ASP A 148 -4.71 -9.37 -16.79
C ASP A 148 -5.72 -8.21 -16.62
N ALA A 149 -6.90 -8.49 -16.05
CA ALA A 149 -7.96 -7.48 -15.85
C ALA A 149 -7.59 -6.37 -14.86
N SER A 150 -6.61 -6.61 -14.01
CA SER A 150 -6.10 -5.66 -13.01
C SER A 150 -5.04 -4.75 -13.63
N ASP A 151 -4.15 -5.29 -14.47
CA ASP A 151 -3.24 -4.51 -15.30
C ASP A 151 -4.02 -3.56 -16.23
N ALA A 152 -5.04 -4.07 -16.91
CA ALA A 152 -5.87 -3.26 -17.80
C ALA A 152 -6.57 -2.11 -17.04
N ALA A 153 -7.01 -2.34 -15.79
CA ALA A 153 -7.60 -1.29 -14.96
C ALA A 153 -6.57 -0.27 -14.47
N ALA A 154 -5.36 -0.70 -14.15
CA ALA A 154 -4.26 0.20 -13.79
C ALA A 154 -3.88 1.10 -14.97
N ILE A 155 -3.73 0.52 -16.18
CA ILE A 155 -3.43 1.27 -17.42
C ILE A 155 -4.57 2.24 -17.75
N GLN A 156 -5.83 1.82 -17.57
CA GLN A 156 -6.99 2.68 -17.71
C GLN A 156 -6.94 3.88 -16.77
N ALA A 157 -6.67 3.62 -15.49
CA ALA A 157 -6.56 4.64 -14.48
C ALA A 157 -5.42 5.63 -14.77
N ALA A 158 -4.33 5.15 -15.36
CA ALA A 158 -3.21 5.98 -15.80
C ALA A 158 -3.59 6.85 -17.01
N GLU A 159 -4.19 6.29 -18.06
CA GLU A 159 -4.62 7.05 -19.25
C GLU A 159 -5.65 8.14 -18.92
N VAL A 160 -6.65 7.83 -18.09
CA VAL A 160 -7.67 8.80 -17.67
C VAL A 160 -7.05 9.98 -16.92
N ARG A 161 -6.00 9.71 -16.13
CA ARG A 161 -5.27 10.74 -15.40
C ARG A 161 -4.37 11.56 -16.31
N ALA A 162 -3.62 10.90 -17.19
CA ALA A 162 -2.75 11.55 -18.16
C ALA A 162 -3.52 12.55 -19.03
N THR A 163 -4.69 12.14 -19.52
CA THR A 163 -5.51 12.95 -20.42
C THR A 163 -6.43 13.94 -19.71
N GLY A 164 -6.79 13.68 -18.45
CA GLY A 164 -7.77 14.46 -17.69
C GLY A 164 -9.20 14.38 -18.23
N LEU A 165 -9.49 13.49 -19.19
CA LEU A 165 -10.78 13.42 -19.90
C LEU A 165 -11.87 12.67 -19.11
N GLY A 166 -11.51 12.01 -18.00
CA GLY A 166 -12.44 11.24 -17.16
C GLY A 166 -12.99 9.96 -17.82
N HIS A 167 -12.58 9.64 -19.05
CA HIS A 167 -12.96 8.45 -19.79
C HIS A 167 -11.80 7.89 -20.60
N VAL A 168 -11.91 6.61 -21.00
CA VAL A 168 -10.95 5.92 -21.87
C VAL A 168 -11.01 6.50 -23.28
N VAL A 169 -9.85 6.82 -23.85
CA VAL A 169 -9.77 7.30 -25.23
C VAL A 169 -10.03 6.12 -26.18
N PRO A 170 -10.99 6.22 -27.11
CA PRO A 170 -11.21 5.16 -28.10
C PRO A 170 -9.95 4.92 -28.94
N GLY A 171 -9.44 3.69 -28.93
CA GLY A 171 -8.19 3.33 -29.60
C GLY A 171 -6.92 3.77 -28.86
N GLY A 172 -7.05 4.26 -27.62
CA GLY A 172 -5.94 4.54 -26.72
C GLY A 172 -5.35 3.27 -26.09
N ILE A 173 -4.29 3.47 -25.31
CA ILE A 173 -3.54 2.40 -24.67
C ILE A 173 -4.38 1.60 -23.68
N ALA A 174 -5.32 2.24 -22.99
CA ALA A 174 -6.23 1.57 -22.08
C ALA A 174 -7.25 0.67 -22.82
N ALA A 175 -7.75 1.12 -23.97
CA ALA A 175 -8.63 0.30 -24.80
C ALA A 175 -7.89 -0.93 -25.35
N GLU A 176 -6.63 -0.76 -25.75
CA GLU A 176 -5.75 -1.85 -26.19
C GLU A 176 -5.50 -2.86 -25.05
N ALA A 177 -5.16 -2.37 -23.85
CA ALA A 177 -4.97 -3.20 -22.67
C ALA A 177 -6.23 -4.00 -22.27
N GLN A 178 -7.42 -3.38 -22.34
CA GLN A 178 -8.68 -4.06 -22.06
C GLN A 178 -8.98 -5.17 -23.08
N SER A 179 -8.73 -4.89 -24.37
CA SER A 179 -8.87 -5.88 -25.44
C SER A 179 -7.89 -7.05 -25.24
N ALA A 180 -6.63 -6.74 -24.91
CA ALA A 180 -5.60 -7.72 -24.59
C ALA A 180 -5.97 -8.59 -23.40
N ALA A 181 -6.44 -8.01 -22.29
CA ALA A 181 -6.90 -8.75 -21.12
C ALA A 181 -8.06 -9.70 -21.47
N ALA A 182 -9.07 -9.22 -22.20
CA ALA A 182 -10.22 -10.05 -22.61
C ALA A 182 -9.79 -11.20 -23.54
N HIS A 183 -8.86 -10.95 -24.47
CA HIS A 183 -8.29 -11.97 -25.34
C HIS A 183 -7.48 -13.01 -24.55
N ASN A 184 -6.69 -12.56 -23.58
CA ASN A 184 -5.86 -13.43 -22.74
C ASN A 184 -6.66 -14.39 -21.87
N VAL A 185 -7.87 -14.01 -21.43
CA VAL A 185 -8.78 -14.92 -20.71
C VAL A 185 -9.21 -16.10 -21.59
N LEU A 186 -9.38 -15.87 -22.90
CA LEU A 186 -9.79 -16.89 -23.86
C LEU A 186 -8.60 -17.70 -24.41
N THR A 187 -7.38 -17.25 -24.17
CA THR A 187 -6.15 -17.83 -24.72
C THR A 187 -5.51 -18.78 -23.71
N THR A 188 -5.39 -20.06 -24.09
CA THR A 188 -4.90 -21.12 -23.19
C THR A 188 -3.38 -21.24 -23.14
N ARG A 189 -2.68 -20.84 -24.21
CA ARG A 189 -1.22 -20.88 -24.29
C ARG A 189 -0.64 -19.53 -23.88
N ASP A 190 0.20 -19.52 -22.85
CA ASP A 190 0.79 -18.27 -22.34
C ASP A 190 1.68 -17.54 -23.36
N GLU A 191 2.26 -18.27 -24.30
CA GLU A 191 3.07 -17.70 -25.40
C GLU A 191 2.25 -16.93 -26.45
N ASP A 192 0.95 -17.23 -26.56
CA ASP A 192 0.03 -16.57 -27.49
C ASP A 192 -0.69 -15.38 -26.81
N LYS A 193 -0.46 -15.15 -25.51
CA LYS A 193 -1.06 -14.04 -24.75
C LYS A 193 -0.34 -12.73 -25.04
N THR A 194 -1.11 -11.66 -25.15
CA THR A 194 -0.59 -10.31 -25.26
C THR A 194 0.02 -9.88 -23.92
N LYS A 195 1.26 -9.39 -23.96
CA LYS A 195 2.04 -9.04 -22.78
C LYS A 195 2.07 -7.53 -22.55
N LEU A 196 2.52 -7.12 -21.36
CA LEU A 196 2.67 -5.69 -21.04
C LEU A 196 3.61 -4.97 -22.00
N ALA A 197 4.70 -5.62 -22.45
CA ALA A 197 5.61 -5.04 -23.44
C ALA A 197 4.90 -4.72 -24.77
N ASP A 198 3.96 -5.55 -25.22
CA ASP A 198 3.27 -5.35 -26.50
C ASP A 198 2.38 -4.10 -26.49
N VAL A 199 1.83 -3.75 -25.32
CA VAL A 199 0.92 -2.61 -25.17
C VAL A 199 1.64 -1.34 -24.75
N LEU A 200 2.61 -1.43 -23.83
CA LEU A 200 3.23 -0.28 -23.15
C LEU A 200 4.54 0.24 -23.75
N VAL A 201 5.15 -0.45 -24.73
CA VAL A 201 6.47 -0.09 -25.30
C VAL A 201 6.55 1.34 -25.88
N ASP A 202 5.42 1.92 -26.30
CA ASP A 202 5.34 3.29 -26.86
C ASP A 202 4.27 4.12 -26.13
N ALA A 203 4.08 3.91 -24.82
CA ALA A 203 3.02 4.58 -24.06
C ALA A 203 3.13 6.11 -24.14
N THR A 204 4.33 6.66 -24.14
CA THR A 204 4.59 8.11 -24.26
C THR A 204 4.10 8.66 -25.61
N ALA A 205 4.22 7.88 -26.68
CA ALA A 205 3.73 8.27 -28.01
C ALA A 205 2.23 8.01 -28.20
N LYS A 206 1.68 7.00 -27.51
CA LYS A 206 0.25 6.63 -27.59
C LYS A 206 -0.65 7.53 -26.75
N LEU A 207 -0.11 8.18 -25.71
CA LEU A 207 -0.83 9.19 -24.93
C LEU A 207 -0.82 10.53 -25.68
N THR A 208 -1.99 10.93 -26.21
CA THR A 208 -2.14 12.20 -26.96
C THR A 208 -1.97 13.43 -26.06
N VAL A 209 -2.21 13.27 -24.77
CA VAL A 209 -1.96 14.23 -23.71
C VAL A 209 -1.32 13.47 -22.56
N ASP A 210 -0.19 13.97 -22.09
CA ASP A 210 0.54 13.41 -20.98
C ASP A 210 0.84 14.50 -19.96
N LYS A 211 1.01 14.10 -18.70
CA LYS A 211 1.29 15.02 -17.60
C LYS A 211 2.29 14.41 -16.63
N PRO A 212 3.02 15.26 -15.88
CA PRO A 212 3.87 14.82 -14.79
C PRO A 212 3.09 13.95 -13.79
N VAL A 213 3.69 12.85 -13.36
CA VAL A 213 3.09 11.97 -12.35
C VAL A 213 3.06 12.70 -11.01
N THR A 214 1.90 12.70 -10.36
CA THR A 214 1.75 13.13 -8.98
C THR A 214 1.40 11.95 -8.06
N ARG A 215 1.52 12.17 -6.75
CA ARG A 215 1.11 11.17 -5.75
C ARG A 215 -0.36 10.76 -5.87
N GLU A 216 -1.27 11.70 -6.11
CA GLU A 216 -2.70 11.42 -6.31
C GLU A 216 -2.93 10.51 -7.53
N ASP A 217 -2.11 10.67 -8.57
CA ASP A 217 -2.19 9.81 -9.74
C ASP A 217 -1.79 8.36 -9.40
N ALA A 218 -0.69 8.20 -8.69
CA ALA A 218 -0.18 6.91 -8.26
C ALA A 218 -1.17 6.18 -7.33
N GLU A 219 -1.70 6.85 -6.31
CA GLU A 219 -2.72 6.29 -5.40
C GLU A 219 -3.97 5.83 -6.15
N GLY A 220 -4.33 6.60 -7.18
CA GLY A 220 -5.43 6.31 -8.08
C GLY A 220 -5.22 5.08 -8.96
N VAL A 221 -4.03 4.90 -9.51
CA VAL A 221 -3.65 3.72 -10.30
C VAL A 221 -3.54 2.47 -9.43
N ILE A 222 -2.93 2.60 -8.25
CA ILE A 222 -2.87 1.53 -7.23
C ILE A 222 -4.28 1.07 -6.85
N SER A 223 -5.18 2.01 -6.56
CA SER A 223 -6.56 1.71 -6.20
C SER A 223 -7.30 0.96 -7.30
N ALA A 224 -7.05 1.30 -8.58
CA ALA A 224 -7.66 0.62 -9.71
C ALA A 224 -7.13 -0.80 -9.89
N GLU A 225 -5.82 -1.01 -9.70
CA GLU A 225 -5.20 -2.32 -9.76
C GLU A 225 -5.76 -3.25 -8.68
N ILE A 226 -5.79 -2.77 -7.43
CA ILE A 226 -6.26 -3.52 -6.25
C ILE A 226 -7.73 -3.94 -6.41
N ARG A 227 -8.60 -3.01 -6.83
CA ARG A 227 -10.05 -3.27 -6.94
C ARG A 227 -10.40 -4.36 -7.95
N ASN A 228 -9.55 -4.57 -8.95
CA ASN A 228 -9.74 -5.59 -9.98
C ASN A 228 -8.97 -6.89 -9.71
N LYS A 229 -8.36 -7.05 -8.53
CA LYS A 229 -7.73 -8.30 -8.07
C LYS A 229 -8.51 -8.93 -6.91
N PRO A 230 -8.76 -10.25 -6.93
CA PRO A 230 -9.42 -10.94 -5.82
C PRO A 230 -8.57 -10.93 -4.55
N GLU A 231 -7.25 -10.82 -4.68
CA GLU A 231 -6.28 -10.80 -3.59
C GLU A 231 -6.02 -9.39 -3.03
N LEU A 232 -6.58 -8.34 -3.67
CA LEU A 232 -6.41 -6.93 -3.29
C LEU A 232 -4.94 -6.46 -3.16
N VAL A 233 -4.02 -7.07 -3.91
CA VAL A 233 -2.60 -6.72 -3.95
C VAL A 233 -2.20 -6.11 -5.30
N THR A 234 -1.27 -5.16 -5.29
CA THR A 234 -0.61 -4.69 -6.52
C THR A 234 0.38 -5.73 -7.02
N HIS A 235 0.67 -5.75 -8.33
CA HIS A 235 1.73 -6.60 -8.85
C HIS A 235 3.10 -5.96 -8.57
N PRO A 236 4.03 -6.66 -7.90
CA PRO A 236 5.40 -6.18 -7.77
C PRO A 236 6.03 -5.92 -9.14
N GLY A 237 6.56 -4.71 -9.36
CA GLY A 237 7.14 -4.31 -10.64
C GLY A 237 6.13 -4.13 -11.79
N GLY A 238 4.82 -4.17 -11.52
CA GLY A 238 3.79 -3.90 -12.52
C GLY A 238 3.50 -2.42 -12.74
N VAL A 239 2.38 -2.15 -13.41
CA VAL A 239 1.98 -0.80 -13.83
C VAL A 239 1.87 0.18 -12.65
N ALA A 240 1.22 -0.20 -11.55
CA ALA A 240 1.06 0.70 -10.41
C ALA A 240 2.37 0.96 -9.67
N ALA A 241 3.28 -0.03 -9.62
CA ALA A 241 4.59 0.13 -9.00
C ALA A 241 5.45 1.13 -9.77
N ALA A 242 5.41 1.10 -11.10
CA ALA A 242 6.15 2.03 -11.95
C ALA A 242 5.62 3.48 -11.83
N VAL A 243 4.30 3.66 -11.84
CA VAL A 243 3.68 4.99 -11.62
C VAL A 243 3.98 5.51 -10.21
N ALA A 244 3.97 4.66 -9.19
CA ALA A 244 4.33 5.06 -7.83
C ALA A 244 5.83 5.39 -7.68
N ALA A 245 6.72 4.73 -8.41
CA ALA A 245 8.13 5.08 -8.45
C ALA A 245 8.34 6.46 -9.12
N ALA A 246 7.66 6.71 -10.26
CA ALA A 246 7.72 7.99 -10.95
C ALA A 246 7.19 9.15 -10.09
N ALA A 247 6.06 8.98 -9.42
CA ALA A 247 5.51 9.99 -8.51
C ALA A 247 6.51 10.38 -7.41
N ARG A 248 7.18 9.39 -6.80
CA ARG A 248 8.17 9.62 -5.74
C ARG A 248 9.39 10.37 -6.26
N LEU A 249 9.90 10.00 -7.44
CA LEU A 249 11.02 10.70 -8.04
C LEU A 249 10.68 12.16 -8.35
N ASN A 250 9.45 12.44 -8.77
CA ASN A 250 8.98 13.81 -9.00
C ASN A 250 8.81 14.61 -7.70
N GLU A 251 8.39 13.99 -6.60
CA GLU A 251 8.30 14.64 -5.28
C GLU A 251 9.69 14.98 -4.69
N GLN A 252 10.75 14.33 -5.17
CA GLN A 252 12.13 14.51 -4.71
C GLN A 252 12.94 15.51 -5.55
N GLN A 253 12.37 16.00 -6.66
CA GLN A 253 12.94 17.05 -7.52
C GLN A 253 12.58 18.45 -7.01
#